data_AF-A0A2I0E0D2-F1
#
_entry.id   AF-A0A2I0E0D2-F1
#
_cell.length_a   1.000
_cell.length_b   1.000
_cell.length_c   1.000
_cell.angle_alpha   90.00
_cell.angle_beta   90.00
_cell.angle_gamma   90.00
#
_symmetry.space_group_name_H-M   'P 1'
#
loop_
_entity.id
_entity.type
_entity.pdbx_description
1 polymer ?
#
loop_
_entity_poly.entity_id
_entity_poly.type
_entity_poly.pdbx_seq_one_letter_code
_entity_poly.pdbx_strand_id
1 'polypeptide(L)'
;LNERLATIAKQGGIWVNVVDNPSFCSFITPSIVDRGRLQIAISTAGAAPVYARELRARLESWLPQSITPLFDFIAERRQDVQAKLPIFKQRRLFWERFFKLNQSRFDKQTTAHYQASFTQQDGQGELLLLDAQIEAELLPIAAMPYLQKLDIVFSEQSMPHTLNELLRRDAARDSNWSDYSLQQALYEGEHCLVYADVAEIDRLVTLFPQAKRLKVGAI
;
A
#
# COMPACT_ATOMS: atom_id res chain seq x y z
N LEU A 1 32.36 4.95 -30.99
CA LEU A 1 32.87 5.39 -29.67
C LEU A 1 32.01 4.85 -28.53
N ASN A 2 30.71 5.15 -28.50
CA ASN A 2 29.80 4.75 -27.41
C ASN A 2 29.72 3.23 -27.17
N GLU A 3 29.66 2.41 -28.22
CA GLU A 3 29.65 0.93 -28.10
C GLU A 3 30.94 0.38 -27.46
N ARG A 4 32.09 0.97 -27.81
CA ARG A 4 33.38 0.60 -27.22
C ARG A 4 33.41 0.94 -25.74
N LEU A 5 32.94 2.12 -25.36
CA LEU A 5 32.82 2.52 -23.94
C LEU A 5 31.84 1.63 -23.18
N ALA A 6 30.72 1.24 -23.80
CA ALA A 6 29.74 0.33 -23.21
C ALA A 6 30.30 -1.07 -22.99
N THR A 7 31.12 -1.57 -23.91
CA THR A 7 31.80 -2.87 -23.76
C THR A 7 32.78 -2.84 -22.59
N ILE A 8 33.59 -1.77 -22.47
CA ILE A 8 34.52 -1.58 -21.36
C ILE A 8 33.75 -1.51 -20.02
N ALA A 9 32.65 -0.75 -19.97
CA ALA A 9 31.81 -0.65 -18.79
C ALA A 9 31.21 -2.00 -18.37
N LYS A 10 30.67 -2.77 -19.33
CA LYS A 10 30.14 -4.13 -19.08
C LYS A 10 31.22 -5.07 -18.56
N GLN A 11 32.43 -5.03 -19.11
CA GLN A 11 33.57 -5.83 -18.63
C GLN A 11 33.96 -5.48 -17.18
N GLY A 12 33.76 -4.23 -16.76
CA GLY A 12 33.97 -3.79 -15.38
C GLY A 12 32.78 -3.99 -14.45
N GLY A 13 31.68 -4.63 -14.89
CA GLY A 13 30.46 -4.78 -14.09
C GLY A 13 29.69 -3.47 -13.85
N ILE A 14 29.97 -2.42 -14.63
CA ILE A 14 29.34 -1.11 -14.50
C ILE A 14 28.09 -1.06 -15.39
N TRP A 15 26.97 -0.60 -14.83
CA TRP A 15 25.76 -0.39 -15.60
C TRP A 15 25.92 0.77 -16.59
N VAL A 16 25.54 0.54 -17.84
CA VAL A 16 25.67 1.50 -18.93
C VAL A 16 24.35 1.63 -19.70
N ASN A 17 23.98 2.85 -20.06
CA ASN A 17 22.91 3.12 -21.00
C ASN A 17 23.53 3.85 -22.20
N VAL A 18 23.33 3.30 -23.40
CA VAL A 18 23.73 3.92 -24.65
C VAL A 18 22.46 4.43 -25.31
N VAL A 19 22.30 5.76 -25.29
CA VAL A 19 21.15 6.43 -25.94
C VAL A 19 21.09 6.01 -27.40
N ASP A 20 19.87 5.72 -27.86
CA ASP A 20 19.54 5.21 -29.20
C ASP A 20 20.11 3.84 -29.59
N ASN A 21 20.79 3.12 -28.67
CA ASN A 21 21.35 1.79 -28.96
C ASN A 21 21.04 0.76 -27.84
N PRO A 22 19.80 0.24 -27.78
CA PRO A 22 19.33 -0.62 -26.68
C PRO A 22 20.14 -1.91 -26.48
N SER A 23 20.74 -2.48 -27.52
CA SER A 23 21.53 -3.72 -27.44
C SER A 23 22.79 -3.56 -26.57
N PHE A 24 23.31 -2.34 -26.48
CA PHE A 24 24.49 -2.02 -25.67
C PHE A 24 24.15 -1.51 -24.27
N CYS A 25 22.87 -1.31 -23.96
CA CYS A 25 22.42 -0.96 -22.62
C CYS A 25 22.48 -2.16 -21.67
N SER A 26 22.62 -1.88 -20.38
CA SER A 26 22.35 -2.80 -19.27
C SER A 26 21.14 -2.35 -18.43
N PHE A 27 20.66 -1.13 -18.65
CA PHE A 27 19.46 -0.58 -18.02
C PHE A 27 18.76 0.43 -18.94
N ILE A 28 17.51 0.77 -18.60
CA ILE A 28 16.71 1.78 -19.31
C ILE A 28 16.50 2.97 -18.38
N THR A 29 16.66 4.19 -18.90
CA THR A 29 16.32 5.41 -18.18
C THR A 29 14.79 5.61 -18.17
N PRO A 30 14.12 5.58 -17.00
CA PRO A 30 12.67 5.74 -16.94
C PRO A 30 12.25 7.21 -17.12
N SER A 31 10.96 7.42 -17.35
CA SER A 31 10.34 8.74 -17.13
C SER A 31 10.16 8.96 -15.63
N ILE A 32 10.64 10.08 -15.10
CA ILE A 32 10.66 10.33 -13.64
C ILE A 32 9.77 11.53 -13.31
N VAL A 33 8.88 11.37 -12.33
CA VAL A 33 8.25 12.48 -11.60
C VAL A 33 9.06 12.74 -10.35
N ASP A 34 9.57 13.97 -10.20
CA ASP A 34 10.36 14.39 -9.05
C ASP A 34 9.57 15.40 -8.19
N ARG A 35 9.41 15.07 -6.91
CA ARG A 35 8.85 15.92 -5.84
C ARG A 35 9.74 15.85 -4.59
N GLY A 36 11.05 15.93 -4.80
CA GLY A 36 12.05 15.86 -3.73
C GLY A 36 12.14 14.46 -3.15
N ARG A 37 11.67 14.28 -1.91
CA ARG A 37 11.70 12.97 -1.23
C ARG A 37 10.74 11.95 -1.83
N LEU A 38 9.74 12.38 -2.59
CA LEU A 38 8.85 11.51 -3.36
C LEU A 38 9.31 11.48 -4.82
N GLN A 39 9.68 10.29 -5.29
CA GLN A 39 10.06 10.04 -6.68
C GLN A 39 9.22 8.91 -7.25
N ILE A 40 8.74 9.08 -8.48
CA ILE A 40 8.01 8.04 -9.22
C ILE A 40 8.74 7.78 -10.53
N ALA A 41 9.22 6.56 -10.73
CA ALA A 41 9.84 6.12 -11.98
C ALA A 41 8.86 5.28 -12.80
N ILE A 42 8.68 5.65 -14.06
CA ILE A 42 7.74 5.03 -15.00
C ILE A 42 8.56 4.44 -16.15
N SER A 43 8.46 3.12 -16.34
CA SER A 43 9.14 2.42 -17.41
C SER A 43 8.16 1.55 -18.18
N THR A 44 8.27 1.58 -19.51
CA THR A 44 7.59 0.65 -20.41
C THR A 44 8.59 -0.32 -21.06
N ALA A 45 9.78 -0.45 -20.47
CA ALA A 45 10.89 -1.22 -21.03
C ALA A 45 11.21 -0.88 -22.50
N GLY A 46 10.98 0.39 -22.89
CA GLY A 46 11.18 0.88 -24.26
C GLY A 46 10.01 0.63 -25.21
N ALA A 47 8.97 -0.12 -24.80
CA ALA A 47 7.83 -0.46 -25.66
C ALA A 47 6.95 0.75 -26.00
N ALA A 48 6.77 1.69 -25.06
CA ALA A 48 5.89 2.83 -25.23
C ALA A 48 6.42 4.10 -24.52
N PRO A 49 7.50 4.73 -25.03
CA PRO A 49 8.08 5.92 -24.41
C PRO A 49 7.14 7.13 -24.43
N VAL A 50 6.27 7.24 -25.45
CA VAL A 50 5.24 8.30 -25.54
C VAL A 50 4.21 8.14 -24.42
N TYR A 51 3.74 6.92 -24.17
CA TYR A 51 2.80 6.65 -23.07
C TYR A 51 3.41 6.90 -21.69
N ALA A 52 4.67 6.50 -21.49
CA ALA A 52 5.40 6.81 -20.25
C ALA A 52 5.49 8.33 -19.97
N ARG A 53 5.72 9.12 -21.03
CA ARG A 53 5.73 10.60 -20.95
C ARG A 53 4.35 11.16 -20.61
N GLU A 54 3.29 10.64 -21.22
CA GLU A 54 1.92 11.05 -20.94
C GLU A 54 1.52 10.75 -19.50
N LEU A 55 1.83 9.55 -19.01
CA LEU A 55 1.57 9.15 -17.63
C LEU A 55 2.35 10.02 -16.63
N ARG A 56 3.62 10.35 -16.95
CA ARG A 56 4.40 11.31 -16.16
C ARG A 56 3.69 12.66 -16.04
N ALA A 57 3.20 13.21 -17.15
CA ALA A 57 2.50 14.49 -17.15
C ALA A 57 1.20 14.45 -16.32
N ARG A 58 0.44 13.36 -16.41
CA ARG A 58 -0.77 13.16 -15.58
C ARG A 58 -0.42 13.11 -14.09
N LEU A 59 0.58 12.32 -13.70
CA LEU A 59 1.04 12.23 -12.31
C LEU A 59 1.59 13.57 -11.79
N GLU A 60 2.33 14.32 -12.62
CA GLU A 60 2.78 15.67 -12.27
C GLU A 60 1.62 16.62 -11.98
N SER A 61 0.50 16.49 -12.71
CA SER A 61 -0.71 17.29 -12.48
C SER A 61 -1.47 16.88 -11.21
N TRP A 62 -1.42 15.61 -10.84
CA TRP A 62 -2.08 15.08 -9.63
C TRP A 62 -1.31 15.39 -8.35
N LEU A 63 0.02 15.50 -8.44
CA LEU A 63 0.88 15.77 -7.29
C LEU A 63 1.14 17.28 -7.13
N PRO A 64 0.54 17.94 -6.13
CA PRO A 64 0.72 19.38 -5.93
C PRO A 64 2.17 19.70 -5.58
N GLN A 65 2.64 20.89 -5.95
CA GLN A 65 3.99 21.35 -5.62
C GLN A 65 4.24 21.43 -4.10
N SER A 66 3.18 21.63 -3.31
CA SER A 66 3.24 21.64 -1.85
C SER A 66 3.56 20.26 -1.24
N ILE A 67 3.62 19.19 -2.03
CA ILE A 67 3.99 17.87 -1.51
C ILE A 67 5.47 17.80 -1.13
N THR A 68 6.35 18.55 -1.80
CA THR A 68 7.78 18.59 -1.46
C THR A 68 8.01 19.05 -0.02
N PRO A 69 7.57 20.26 0.40
CA PRO A 69 7.70 20.69 1.79
C PRO A 69 6.89 19.84 2.78
N LEU A 70 5.81 19.18 2.34
CA LEU A 70 5.10 18.21 3.18
C LEU A 70 6.00 17.03 3.56
N PHE A 71 6.70 16.46 2.60
CA PHE A 71 7.57 15.32 2.86
C PHE A 71 8.82 15.71 3.66
N ASP A 72 9.32 16.93 3.52
CA ASP A 72 10.38 17.45 4.40
C ASP A 72 9.89 17.57 5.84
N PHE A 73 8.71 18.16 6.04
CA PHE A 73 8.07 18.22 7.36
C PHE A 73 7.88 16.81 7.98
N ILE A 74 7.42 15.83 7.20
CA ILE A 74 7.26 14.45 7.65
C ILE A 74 8.60 13.84 8.06
N ALA A 75 9.65 14.05 7.26
CA ALA A 75 10.97 13.52 7.53
C ALA A 75 11.55 14.06 8.85
N GLU A 76 11.39 15.36 9.10
CA GLU A 76 11.80 16.00 10.36
C GLU A 76 11.03 15.47 11.57
N ARG A 77 9.73 15.19 11.42
CA ARG A 77 8.87 14.73 12.52
C ARG A 77 8.86 13.22 12.72
N ARG A 78 9.48 12.45 11.83
CA ARG A 78 9.50 10.98 11.92
C ARG A 78 10.06 10.48 13.25
N GLN A 79 11.14 11.09 13.75
CA GLN A 79 11.74 10.69 15.02
C GLN A 79 10.84 11.04 16.22
N ASP A 80 10.16 12.19 16.21
CA ASP A 80 9.19 12.58 17.24
C ASP A 80 8.01 11.58 17.31
N VAL A 81 7.45 11.20 16.15
CA VAL A 81 6.38 10.19 16.07
C VAL A 81 6.88 8.83 16.58
N GLN A 82 8.10 8.42 16.22
CA GLN A 82 8.68 7.17 16.70
C GLN A 82 8.91 7.13 18.21
N ALA A 83 9.32 8.26 18.81
CA ALA A 83 9.51 8.38 20.24
C ALA A 83 8.18 8.35 21.00
N LYS A 84 7.14 9.00 20.47
CA LYS A 84 5.81 9.06 21.11
C LYS A 84 4.99 7.79 20.92
N LEU A 85 5.14 7.12 19.77
CA LEU A 85 4.37 5.94 19.37
C LEU A 85 5.33 4.76 19.11
N PRO A 86 5.72 4.00 20.15
CA PRO A 86 6.69 2.90 20.03
C PRO A 86 6.13 1.72 19.23
N ILE A 87 4.81 1.56 19.18
CA ILE A 87 4.13 0.48 18.46
C ILE A 87 3.98 0.85 16.97
N PHE A 88 4.33 -0.08 16.07
CA PHE A 88 4.29 0.15 14.62
C PHE A 88 2.91 0.53 14.10
N LYS A 89 1.87 -0.20 14.52
CA LYS A 89 0.48 0.06 14.14
C LYS A 89 0.05 1.50 14.45
N GLN A 90 0.34 1.97 15.66
CA GLN A 90 0.02 3.33 16.08
C GLN A 90 0.67 4.38 15.18
N ARG A 91 1.92 4.15 14.73
CA ARG A 91 2.58 5.03 13.76
C ARG A 91 1.92 5.00 12.39
N ARG A 92 1.51 3.82 11.91
CA ARG A 92 0.78 3.69 10.64
C ARG A 92 -0.53 4.46 10.69
N LEU A 93 -1.35 4.21 11.70
CA LEU A 93 -2.64 4.89 11.91
C LEU A 93 -2.46 6.40 12.07
N PHE A 94 -1.42 6.83 12.80
CA PHE A 94 -1.05 8.25 12.90
C PHE A 94 -0.82 8.88 11.53
N TRP A 95 0.02 8.25 10.68
CA TRP A 95 0.33 8.81 9.36
C TRP A 95 -0.87 8.76 8.41
N GLU A 96 -1.67 7.70 8.43
CA GLU A 96 -2.92 7.62 7.66
C GLU A 96 -3.88 8.75 8.04
N ARG A 97 -4.06 9.01 9.35
CA ARG A 97 -4.85 10.15 9.84
C ARG A 97 -4.29 11.47 9.36
N PHE A 98 -2.98 11.67 9.51
CA PHE A 98 -2.31 12.89 9.08
C PHE A 98 -2.48 13.16 7.59
N PHE A 99 -2.24 12.15 6.73
CA PHE A 99 -2.41 12.30 5.29
C PHE A 99 -3.86 12.59 4.89
N LYS A 100 -4.84 11.98 5.58
CA LYS A 100 -6.26 12.24 5.37
C LYS A 100 -6.63 13.67 5.74
N LEU A 101 -6.20 14.16 6.91
CA LEU A 101 -6.48 15.53 7.36
C LEU A 101 -5.82 16.55 6.45
N ASN A 102 -4.57 16.31 6.06
CA ASN A 102 -3.77 17.25 5.29
C ASN A 102 -4.01 17.18 3.77
N GLN A 103 -4.76 16.17 3.30
CA GLN A 103 -5.10 15.95 1.89
C GLN A 103 -3.86 15.98 0.96
N SER A 104 -2.74 15.46 1.45
CA SER A 104 -1.43 15.45 0.77
C SER A 104 -0.91 16.84 0.33
N ARG A 105 -1.24 17.91 1.06
CA ARG A 105 -0.79 19.28 0.80
C ARG A 105 -0.02 19.84 1.99
N PHE A 106 0.94 20.72 1.75
CA PHE A 106 1.56 21.52 2.81
C PHE A 106 0.97 22.94 2.82
N ASP A 107 0.38 23.33 3.95
CA ASP A 107 -0.13 24.66 4.20
C ASP A 107 -0.01 25.08 5.68
N LYS A 108 -0.63 26.20 6.05
CA LYS A 108 -0.62 26.78 7.41
C LYS A 108 -1.27 25.86 8.46
N GLN A 109 -2.12 24.92 8.07
CA GLN A 109 -2.82 24.00 8.97
C GLN A 109 -2.03 22.70 9.21
N THR A 110 -0.99 22.41 8.41
CA THR A 110 -0.17 21.19 8.51
C THR A 110 0.27 20.87 9.95
N THR A 111 0.77 21.86 10.68
CA THR A 111 1.22 21.65 12.08
C THR A 111 0.06 21.30 13.01
N ALA A 112 -1.11 21.91 12.82
CA ALA A 112 -2.30 21.61 13.60
C ALA A 112 -2.82 20.19 13.29
N HIS A 113 -2.87 19.81 12.01
CA HIS A 113 -3.23 18.45 11.58
C HIS A 113 -2.27 17.39 12.13
N TYR A 114 -0.97 17.69 12.16
CA TYR A 114 0.04 16.83 12.79
C TYR A 114 -0.25 16.58 14.27
N GLN A 115 -0.53 17.65 15.03
CA GLN A 115 -0.86 17.54 16.45
C GLN A 115 -2.17 16.77 16.68
N ALA A 116 -3.21 17.08 15.90
CA ALA A 116 -4.51 16.40 15.98
C ALA A 116 -4.43 14.90 15.67
N SER A 117 -3.43 14.46 14.89
CA SER A 117 -3.27 13.05 14.53
C SER A 117 -2.83 12.16 15.71
N PHE A 118 -2.36 12.75 16.81
CA PHE A 118 -2.02 12.04 18.05
C PHE A 118 -3.22 11.77 18.97
N THR A 119 -4.30 12.56 18.88
CA THR A 119 -5.35 12.59 19.91
C THR A 119 -6.55 11.69 19.61
N GLN A 120 -6.67 11.19 18.39
CA GLN A 120 -7.82 10.37 18.01
C GLN A 120 -7.62 8.90 18.43
N GLN A 121 -8.54 8.38 19.25
CA GLN A 121 -8.57 6.97 19.63
C GLN A 121 -8.81 6.09 18.41
N ASP A 122 -8.10 4.96 18.36
CA ASP A 122 -8.25 3.97 17.33
C ASP A 122 -9.70 3.43 17.35
N GLY A 123 -10.28 3.28 16.16
CA GLY A 123 -11.62 2.72 16.02
C GLY A 123 -11.66 1.26 16.46
N GLN A 124 -12.87 0.73 16.66
CA GLN A 124 -13.05 -0.71 16.81
C GLN A 124 -12.53 -1.42 15.56
N GLY A 125 -11.91 -2.59 15.75
CA GLY A 125 -11.42 -3.41 14.65
C GLY A 125 -12.55 -3.82 13.73
N GLU A 126 -12.21 -4.08 12.47
CA GLU A 126 -13.17 -4.43 11.43
C GLU A 126 -12.90 -5.85 10.96
N LEU A 127 -13.94 -6.69 10.92
CA LEU A 127 -13.85 -8.06 10.42
C LEU A 127 -14.46 -8.16 9.03
N LEU A 128 -13.64 -8.54 8.06
CA LEU A 128 -14.07 -9.00 6.75
C LEU A 128 -14.09 -10.53 6.72
N LEU A 129 -15.15 -11.08 6.15
CA LEU A 129 -15.32 -12.52 5.96
C LEU A 129 -15.37 -12.80 4.46
N LEU A 130 -14.48 -13.66 3.98
CA LEU A 130 -14.44 -14.10 2.60
C LEU A 130 -14.49 -15.62 2.52
N ASP A 131 -15.49 -16.10 1.79
CA ASP A 131 -15.66 -17.51 1.49
C ASP A 131 -14.63 -17.97 0.46
N ALA A 132 -13.98 -19.10 0.76
CA ALA A 132 -12.96 -19.70 -0.09
C ALA A 132 -13.44 -20.07 -1.50
N GLN A 133 -14.75 -20.24 -1.69
CA GLN A 133 -15.35 -20.54 -2.99
C GLN A 133 -15.53 -19.30 -3.88
N ILE A 134 -15.36 -18.08 -3.34
CA ILE A 134 -15.51 -16.84 -4.12
C ILE A 134 -14.20 -16.53 -4.83
N GLU A 135 -14.26 -16.51 -6.17
CA GLU A 135 -13.15 -16.06 -7.01
C GLU A 135 -12.87 -14.56 -6.79
N ALA A 136 -11.59 -14.20 -6.72
CA ALA A 136 -11.14 -12.84 -6.42
C ALA A 136 -11.65 -11.81 -7.45
N GLU A 137 -11.79 -12.24 -8.70
CA GLU A 137 -12.26 -11.46 -9.84
C GLU A 137 -13.75 -11.09 -9.74
N LEU A 138 -14.52 -11.83 -8.95
CA LEU A 138 -15.95 -11.59 -8.72
C LEU A 138 -16.22 -10.62 -7.57
N LEU A 139 -15.19 -10.20 -6.85
CA LEU A 139 -15.31 -9.23 -5.78
C LEU A 139 -15.67 -7.85 -6.35
N PRO A 140 -16.60 -7.11 -5.71
CA PRO A 140 -16.94 -5.77 -6.16
C PRO A 140 -15.74 -4.83 -6.00
N ILE A 141 -15.59 -3.86 -6.90
CA ILE A 141 -14.53 -2.82 -6.83
C ILE A 141 -14.57 -2.10 -5.46
N ALA A 142 -15.76 -1.95 -4.88
CA ALA A 142 -15.96 -1.37 -3.56
C ALA A 142 -15.28 -2.15 -2.42
N ALA A 143 -14.84 -3.40 -2.64
CA ALA A 143 -14.10 -4.20 -1.66
C ALA A 143 -12.63 -3.74 -1.55
N MET A 144 -12.05 -3.17 -2.61
CA MET A 144 -10.63 -2.78 -2.66
C MET A 144 -10.21 -1.88 -1.49
N PRO A 145 -10.95 -0.82 -1.11
CA PRO A 145 -10.60 -0.01 0.05
C PRO A 145 -10.54 -0.77 1.37
N TYR A 146 -11.27 -1.88 1.50
CA TYR A 146 -11.23 -2.74 2.69
C TYR A 146 -10.03 -3.69 2.63
N LEU A 147 -9.82 -4.36 1.49
CA LEU A 147 -8.70 -5.29 1.28
C LEU A 147 -7.33 -4.60 1.44
N GLN A 148 -7.23 -3.32 1.05
CA GLN A 148 -6.01 -2.52 1.17
C GLN A 148 -5.78 -1.94 2.57
N LYS A 149 -6.75 -2.05 3.49
CA LYS A 149 -6.59 -1.63 4.89
C LYS A 149 -6.19 -2.76 5.83
N LEU A 150 -6.31 -4.01 5.37
CA LEU A 150 -6.09 -5.20 6.19
C LEU A 150 -4.76 -5.16 6.92
N ASP A 151 -4.81 -5.48 8.19
CA ASP A 151 -3.66 -5.63 9.07
C ASP A 151 -3.24 -7.09 9.21
N ILE A 152 -4.23 -7.98 9.28
CA ILE A 152 -4.01 -9.41 9.44
C ILE A 152 -5.02 -10.21 8.62
N VAL A 153 -4.53 -11.31 8.05
CA VAL A 153 -5.32 -12.30 7.32
C VAL A 153 -5.22 -13.63 8.04
N PHE A 154 -6.36 -14.14 8.46
CA PHE A 154 -6.54 -15.43 9.10
C PHE A 154 -7.03 -16.44 8.06
N SER A 155 -6.29 -17.53 7.88
CA SER A 155 -6.65 -18.57 6.90
C SER A 155 -5.89 -19.87 7.17
N GLU A 156 -6.62 -20.95 7.41
CA GLU A 156 -6.02 -22.29 7.47
C GLU A 156 -5.69 -22.84 6.07
N GLN A 157 -6.33 -22.29 5.03
CA GLN A 157 -6.20 -22.73 3.65
C GLN A 157 -5.20 -21.86 2.88
N SER A 158 -4.67 -22.39 1.78
CA SER A 158 -3.82 -21.61 0.87
C SER A 158 -4.67 -20.63 0.07
N MET A 159 -4.31 -19.33 0.11
CA MET A 159 -5.02 -18.31 -0.66
C MET A 159 -4.58 -18.30 -2.13
N PRO A 160 -5.51 -18.19 -3.09
CA PRO A 160 -5.18 -18.04 -4.50
C PRO A 160 -4.23 -16.87 -4.78
N HIS A 161 -3.38 -17.00 -5.80
CA HIS A 161 -2.46 -15.93 -6.18
C HIS A 161 -3.20 -14.64 -6.52
N THR A 162 -4.30 -14.74 -7.25
CA THR A 162 -5.14 -13.61 -7.68
C THR A 162 -5.71 -12.85 -6.48
N LEU A 163 -6.17 -13.55 -5.44
CA LEU A 163 -6.60 -12.92 -4.19
C LEU A 163 -5.43 -12.20 -3.50
N ASN A 164 -4.26 -12.85 -3.41
CA ASN A 164 -3.07 -12.28 -2.77
C ASN A 164 -2.61 -10.95 -3.40
N GLU A 165 -2.83 -10.76 -4.70
CA GLU A 165 -2.52 -9.49 -5.38
C GLU A 165 -3.44 -8.34 -4.95
N LEU A 166 -4.65 -8.64 -4.48
CA LEU A 166 -5.64 -7.66 -4.04
C LEU A 166 -5.48 -7.26 -2.56
N LEU A 167 -4.84 -8.09 -1.75
CA LEU A 167 -4.67 -7.84 -0.32
C LEU A 167 -3.53 -6.83 -0.07
N ARG A 168 -3.60 -6.11 1.05
CA ARG A 168 -2.49 -5.26 1.51
C ARG A 168 -1.21 -6.10 1.63
N ARG A 169 -0.14 -5.72 0.92
CA ARG A 169 1.06 -6.55 0.74
C ARG A 169 1.81 -6.85 2.04
N ASP A 170 1.75 -5.97 3.01
CA ASP A 170 2.39 -6.06 4.32
C ASP A 170 1.44 -6.53 5.44
N ALA A 171 0.21 -6.94 5.11
CA ALA A 171 -0.69 -7.55 6.10
C ALA A 171 -0.06 -8.84 6.65
N ALA A 172 -0.12 -9.01 7.97
CA ALA A 172 0.28 -10.23 8.64
C ALA A 172 -0.60 -11.40 8.19
N ARG A 173 -0.05 -12.61 8.26
CA ARG A 173 -0.75 -13.84 7.88
C ARG A 173 -0.63 -14.83 9.00
N ASP A 174 -1.75 -15.35 9.46
CA ASP A 174 -1.80 -16.35 10.51
C ASP A 174 -2.68 -17.52 10.08
N SER A 175 -2.05 -18.68 9.97
CA SER A 175 -2.73 -19.94 9.61
C SER A 175 -3.12 -20.78 10.81
N ASN A 176 -2.72 -20.39 12.02
CA ASN A 176 -2.99 -21.12 13.26
C ASN A 176 -3.65 -20.18 14.27
N TRP A 177 -4.87 -19.77 13.93
CA TRP A 177 -5.63 -18.78 14.66
C TRP A 177 -6.80 -19.41 15.44
N SER A 178 -7.43 -18.63 16.31
CA SER A 178 -8.57 -19.04 17.12
C SER A 178 -9.56 -17.88 17.28
N ASP A 179 -10.77 -18.18 17.76
CA ASP A 179 -11.75 -17.13 18.10
C ASP A 179 -11.18 -16.11 19.09
N TYR A 180 -10.33 -16.56 20.03
CA TYR A 180 -9.66 -15.69 20.98
C TYR A 180 -8.67 -14.75 20.30
N SER A 181 -7.79 -15.25 19.43
CA SER A 181 -6.81 -14.41 18.75
C SER A 181 -7.47 -13.43 17.78
N LEU A 182 -8.57 -13.85 17.12
CA LEU A 182 -9.39 -12.98 16.30
C LEU A 182 -10.07 -11.88 17.13
N GLN A 183 -10.71 -12.23 18.25
CA GLN A 183 -11.32 -11.25 19.17
C GLN A 183 -10.30 -10.26 19.71
N GLN A 184 -9.11 -10.75 20.08
CA GLN A 184 -8.03 -9.90 20.56
C GLN A 184 -7.59 -8.92 19.48
N ALA A 185 -7.35 -9.37 18.24
CA ALA A 185 -6.99 -8.51 17.13
C ALA A 185 -8.05 -7.42 16.88
N LEU A 186 -9.34 -7.78 16.91
CA LEU A 186 -10.44 -6.82 16.75
C LEU A 186 -10.51 -5.83 17.92
N TYR A 187 -10.28 -6.28 19.15
CA TYR A 187 -10.21 -5.42 20.34
C TYR A 187 -9.05 -4.43 20.27
N GLU A 188 -7.91 -4.86 19.72
CA GLU A 188 -6.75 -4.00 19.46
C GLU A 188 -6.98 -3.05 18.28
N GLY A 189 -8.12 -3.13 17.58
CA GLY A 189 -8.48 -2.25 16.46
C GLY A 189 -7.93 -2.71 15.11
N GLU A 190 -7.56 -3.99 14.95
CA GLU A 190 -7.06 -4.52 13.67
C GLU A 190 -8.17 -4.63 12.62
N HIS A 191 -7.81 -4.39 11.35
CA HIS A 191 -8.66 -4.77 10.22
C HIS A 191 -8.30 -6.21 9.83
N CYS A 192 -9.19 -7.13 10.16
CA CYS A 192 -9.00 -8.56 9.98
C CYS A 192 -9.73 -9.06 8.74
N LEU A 193 -9.12 -9.98 8.00
CA LEU A 193 -9.80 -10.82 7.02
C LEU A 193 -9.75 -12.26 7.51
N VAL A 194 -10.89 -12.95 7.53
CA VAL A 194 -10.90 -14.41 7.60
C VAL A 194 -11.26 -14.96 6.22
N TYR A 195 -10.38 -15.80 5.69
CA TYR A 195 -10.59 -16.59 4.47
C TYR A 195 -10.77 -18.05 4.87
N ALA A 196 -11.98 -18.57 4.72
CA ALA A 196 -12.35 -19.91 5.18
C ALA A 196 -13.50 -20.49 4.33
N ASP A 197 -13.84 -21.76 4.57
CA ASP A 197 -15.00 -22.36 3.91
C ASP A 197 -16.33 -21.75 4.36
N VAL A 198 -17.40 -22.03 3.60
CA VAL A 198 -18.75 -21.52 3.84
C VAL A 198 -19.22 -21.77 5.28
N ALA A 199 -18.95 -22.96 5.83
CA ALA A 199 -19.46 -23.37 7.14
C ALA A 199 -18.79 -22.54 8.25
N GLU A 200 -17.49 -22.32 8.15
CA GLU A 200 -16.74 -21.50 9.07
C GLU A 200 -17.12 -20.01 8.95
N ILE A 201 -17.33 -19.51 7.74
CA ILE A 201 -17.83 -18.14 7.53
C ILE A 201 -19.21 -17.95 8.16
N ASP A 202 -20.14 -18.90 7.99
CA ASP A 202 -21.48 -18.80 8.58
C ASP A 202 -21.43 -18.88 10.12
N ARG A 203 -20.53 -19.68 10.70
CA ARG A 203 -20.25 -19.70 12.15
C ARG A 203 -19.78 -18.33 12.64
N LEU A 204 -18.83 -17.73 11.94
CA LEU A 204 -18.26 -16.43 12.30
C LEU A 204 -19.25 -15.28 12.12
N VAL A 205 -20.13 -15.32 11.12
CA VAL A 205 -21.23 -14.33 10.99
C VAL A 205 -22.13 -14.35 12.23
N THR A 206 -22.39 -15.53 12.79
CA THR A 206 -23.19 -15.67 14.02
C THR A 206 -22.45 -15.14 15.25
N LEU A 207 -21.14 -15.42 15.35
CA LEU A 207 -20.30 -14.99 16.47
C LEU A 207 -19.96 -13.49 16.43
N PHE A 208 -19.85 -12.93 15.22
CA PHE A 208 -19.50 -11.53 14.97
C PHE A 208 -20.55 -10.86 14.08
N PRO A 209 -21.71 -10.43 14.63
CA PRO A 209 -22.81 -9.87 13.83
C PRO A 209 -22.48 -8.57 13.07
N GLN A 210 -21.37 -7.90 13.43
CA GLN A 210 -20.90 -6.68 12.77
C GLN A 210 -19.90 -6.96 11.63
N ALA A 211 -19.54 -8.23 11.41
CA ALA A 211 -18.61 -8.60 10.36
C ALA A 211 -19.21 -8.33 8.97
N LYS A 212 -18.38 -7.83 8.05
CA LYS A 212 -18.75 -7.58 6.66
C LYS A 212 -18.44 -8.81 5.83
N ARG A 213 -19.45 -9.38 5.18
CA ARG A 213 -19.27 -10.56 4.35
C ARG A 213 -19.08 -10.14 2.90
N LEU A 214 -17.89 -10.33 2.37
CA LEU A 214 -17.61 -10.10 0.96
C LEU A 214 -18.35 -11.14 0.12
N LYS A 215 -19.22 -10.67 -0.78
CA LYS A 215 -20.00 -11.50 -1.70
C LYS A 215 -19.78 -11.03 -3.12
N VAL A 216 -20.16 -11.87 -4.08
CA VAL A 216 -20.21 -11.47 -5.49
C VAL A 216 -21.14 -10.25 -5.63
N GLY A 217 -20.59 -9.13 -6.10
CA GLY A 217 -21.33 -7.90 -6.35
C GLY A 217 -21.86 -7.13 -5.12
N ALA A 218 -21.54 -7.54 -3.88
CA ALA A 218 -21.99 -6.86 -2.66
C ALA A 218 -21.00 -7.00 -1.49
N ILE A 219 -21.15 -6.14 -0.49
CA ILE A 219 -20.38 -6.12 0.77
C ILE A 219 -21.36 -6.08 1.93
#